data_AF-R7FJT2-F1
#
_entry.id   AF-R7FJT2-F1
#
_cell.length_a   1.000
_cell.length_b   1.000
_cell.length_c   1.000
_cell.angle_alpha   90.00
_cell.angle_beta   90.00
_cell.angle_gamma   90.00
#
_symmetry.space_group_name_H-M   'P 1'
#
loop_
_entity.id
_entity.type
_entity.pdbx_description
1 polymer ?
#
loop_
_entity_poly.entity_id
_entity_poly.type
_entity_poly.pdbx_seq_one_letter_code
_entity_poly.pdbx_strand_id
1 'polypeptide(L)'
;MNNIITQNQKNIKRYLPHEIKTRENAVKMYRNCNDIGYACRKYHISRTSLWRWNKKYDGSKESLEDKSHRPLSKHPKEHTETEIKWIKDLIKRNPHITLNEIWYKLKINKGYTRKPASLYRVLRKIGYYNNPEIKGTSKKHNQKYHTPTEI
;
A
#
# COMPACT_ATOMS: atom_id res chain seq x y z
N MET A 1 7.97 27.12 1.15
CA MET A 1 8.65 25.81 1.23
C MET A 1 7.66 24.83 1.85
N ASN A 2 7.30 23.77 1.13
CA ASN A 2 6.11 22.96 1.38
C ASN A 2 6.28 22.04 2.58
N ASN A 3 5.46 22.24 3.62
CA ASN A 3 5.32 21.38 4.78
C ASN A 3 4.58 20.07 4.42
N ILE A 4 5.31 19.04 3.98
CA ILE A 4 4.78 17.68 3.79
C ILE A 4 5.29 16.76 4.91
N ILE A 5 5.05 17.10 6.18
CA ILE A 5 5.35 16.19 7.31
C ILE A 5 4.37 16.44 8.46
N THR A 6 3.11 16.01 8.36
CA THR A 6 2.20 16.15 9.53
C THR A 6 1.31 14.94 9.81
N GLN A 7 1.21 13.95 8.92
CA GLN A 7 0.46 12.71 9.21
C GLN A 7 1.33 11.56 9.76
N ASN A 8 2.64 11.59 9.54
CA ASN A 8 3.54 10.50 9.95
C ASN A 8 3.95 10.50 11.44
N GLN A 9 3.73 11.59 12.19
CA GLN A 9 4.24 11.71 13.56
C GLN A 9 3.37 11.05 14.65
N LYS A 10 2.06 10.97 14.47
CA LYS A 10 1.13 10.49 15.52
C LYS A 10 1.26 9.00 15.85
N ASN A 11 1.76 8.18 14.92
CA ASN A 11 1.93 6.73 15.13
C ASN A 11 3.35 6.31 15.57
N ILE A 12 4.30 7.24 15.67
CA ILE A 12 5.71 6.92 15.98
C ILE A 12 5.86 6.28 17.37
N LYS A 13 5.06 6.72 18.35
CA LYS A 13 5.15 6.18 19.73
C LYS A 13 4.50 4.81 19.90
N ARG A 14 3.53 4.44 19.06
CA ARG A 14 2.75 3.21 19.23
C ARG A 14 3.45 1.98 18.64
N TYR A 15 4.23 2.17 17.58
CA TYR A 15 4.92 1.11 16.86
C TYR A 15 6.37 1.52 16.60
N LEU A 16 7.20 1.48 17.64
CA LEU A 16 8.64 1.69 17.50
C LEU A 16 9.30 0.34 17.18
N PRO A 17 9.78 0.12 15.94
CA PRO A 17 10.43 -1.14 15.60
C PRO A 17 11.76 -1.27 16.33
N HIS A 18 12.12 -2.50 16.72
CA HIS A 18 13.46 -2.78 17.23
C HIS A 18 14.50 -2.49 16.14
N GLU A 19 15.59 -1.83 16.52
CA GLU A 19 16.75 -1.65 15.65
C GLU A 19 17.31 -2.98 15.17
N ILE A 20 17.80 -3.03 13.94
CA ILE A 20 18.33 -4.26 13.32
C ILE A 20 19.49 -4.83 14.15
N LYS A 21 20.35 -3.96 14.71
CA LYS A 21 21.46 -4.37 15.60
C LYS A 21 20.96 -5.12 16.83
N THR A 22 19.87 -4.66 17.44
CA THR A 22 19.24 -5.31 18.59
C THR A 22 18.69 -6.69 18.20
N ARG A 23 18.05 -6.80 17.03
CA ARG A 23 17.55 -8.09 16.51
C ARG A 23 18.68 -9.08 16.29
N GLU A 24 19.76 -8.64 15.64
CA GLU A 24 20.93 -9.45 15.35
C GLU A 24 21.61 -9.95 16.63
N ASN A 25 21.89 -9.03 17.57
CA ASN A 25 22.51 -9.36 18.85
C ASN A 25 21.65 -10.34 19.66
N ALA A 26 20.33 -10.17 19.67
CA ALA A 26 19.42 -11.08 20.36
C ALA A 26 19.45 -12.50 19.77
N VAL A 27 19.48 -12.63 18.44
CA VAL A 27 19.58 -13.93 17.78
C VAL A 27 20.94 -14.58 18.02
N LYS A 28 22.05 -13.82 17.93
CA LYS A 28 23.40 -14.32 18.24
C LYS A 28 23.52 -14.78 19.70
N MET A 29 23.01 -13.98 20.64
CA MET A 29 22.99 -14.34 22.06
C MET A 29 22.21 -15.64 22.29
N TYR A 30 21.04 -15.77 21.66
CA TYR A 30 20.24 -17.00 21.75
C TYR A 30 20.97 -18.21 21.17
N ARG A 31 21.59 -18.09 19.99
CA ARG A 31 22.35 -19.20 19.37
C ARG A 31 23.58 -19.61 20.18
N ASN A 32 24.20 -18.69 20.90
CA ASN A 32 25.38 -18.98 21.74
C ASN A 32 25.01 -19.59 23.10
N CYS A 33 24.01 -19.05 23.79
CA CYS A 33 23.69 -19.42 25.17
C CYS A 33 22.51 -20.38 25.31
N ASN A 34 21.71 -20.57 24.25
CA ASN A 34 20.49 -21.38 24.19
C ASN A 34 19.41 -21.05 25.25
N ASP A 35 19.60 -20.02 26.09
CA ASP A 35 18.60 -19.53 27.04
C ASP A 35 17.74 -18.42 26.42
N ILE A 36 16.50 -18.79 26.10
CA ILE A 36 15.47 -17.90 25.54
C ILE A 36 15.09 -16.80 26.54
N GLY A 37 14.95 -17.16 27.82
CA GLY A 37 14.48 -16.24 28.87
C GLY A 37 15.46 -15.12 29.09
N TYR A 38 16.75 -15.46 29.18
CA TYR A 38 17.82 -14.49 29.29
C TYR A 38 17.88 -13.54 28.08
N ALA A 39 17.83 -14.06 26.85
CA ALA A 39 17.85 -13.24 25.64
C ALA A 39 16.65 -12.27 25.57
N CYS A 40 15.45 -12.75 25.94
CA CYS A 40 14.23 -11.91 25.94
C CYS A 40 14.31 -10.78 26.97
N ARG A 41 14.78 -11.08 28.20
CA ARG A 41 14.93 -10.08 29.26
C ARG A 41 15.99 -9.03 28.91
N LYS A 42 17.15 -9.47 28.39
CA LYS A 42 18.29 -8.60 28.07
C LYS A 42 17.98 -7.59 26.97
N TYR A 43 17.26 -7.99 25.93
CA TYR A 43 16.97 -7.14 24.77
C TYR A 43 15.55 -6.55 24.78
N HIS A 44 14.76 -6.81 25.83
CA HIS A 44 13.37 -6.37 25.96
C HIS A 44 12.51 -6.77 24.76
N ILE A 45 12.61 -8.04 24.37
CA ILE A 45 11.89 -8.61 23.22
C ILE A 45 10.94 -9.70 23.68
N SER A 46 9.85 -9.89 22.94
CA SER A 46 8.98 -11.04 23.15
C SER A 46 9.62 -12.32 22.61
N ARG A 47 9.30 -13.44 23.25
CA ARG A 47 9.69 -14.78 22.78
C ARG A 47 9.30 -15.02 21.32
N THR A 48 8.12 -14.58 20.91
CA THR A 48 7.61 -14.75 19.53
C THR A 48 8.43 -13.97 18.51
N SER A 49 8.85 -12.74 18.84
CA SER A 49 9.73 -11.95 17.96
C SER A 49 11.09 -12.61 17.79
N LEU A 50 11.69 -13.08 18.89
CA LEU A 50 12.96 -13.81 18.85
C LEU A 50 12.87 -15.06 17.96
N TRP A 51 11.80 -15.84 18.07
CA TRP A 51 11.57 -17.03 17.24
C TRP A 51 11.43 -16.69 15.76
N ARG A 52 10.67 -15.64 15.43
CA ARG A 52 10.50 -15.18 14.04
C ARG A 52 11.83 -14.73 13.44
N TRP A 53 12.66 -14.03 14.21
CA TRP A 53 13.99 -13.60 13.77
C TRP A 53 14.96 -14.77 13.64
N ASN A 54 15.02 -15.67 14.62
CA ASN A 54 15.91 -16.83 14.56
C ASN A 54 15.59 -17.76 13.38
N LYS A 55 14.31 -17.94 13.03
CA LYS A 55 13.89 -18.71 11.84
C LYS A 55 14.31 -18.06 10.52
N LYS A 56 14.37 -16.73 10.47
CA LYS A 56 14.78 -15.98 9.28
C LYS A 56 16.29 -15.83 9.13
N TYR A 57 17.02 -15.87 10.24
CA TYR A 57 18.43 -15.51 10.30
C TYR A 57 19.31 -16.55 9.59
N ASP A 58 19.94 -16.15 8.50
CA ASP A 58 20.89 -16.94 7.70
C ASP A 58 22.35 -16.66 8.07
N GLY A 59 22.61 -15.75 9.01
CA GLY A 59 23.95 -15.28 9.39
C GLY A 59 24.22 -13.84 8.96
N SER A 60 23.48 -13.32 7.97
CA SER A 60 23.57 -11.94 7.51
C SER A 60 22.66 -11.00 8.31
N LYS A 61 23.05 -9.74 8.43
CA LYS A 61 22.21 -8.68 9.01
C LYS A 61 20.96 -8.40 8.16
N GLU A 62 21.12 -8.51 6.84
CA GLU A 62 20.08 -8.26 5.83
C GLU A 62 18.86 -9.18 6.00
N SER A 63 19.07 -10.42 6.45
CA SER A 63 17.98 -11.38 6.71
C SER A 63 16.97 -10.92 7.79
N LEU A 64 17.39 -10.03 8.69
CA LEU A 64 16.58 -9.49 9.78
C LEU A 64 15.90 -8.15 9.47
N GLU A 65 16.18 -7.60 8.28
CA GLU A 65 15.58 -6.35 7.82
C GLU A 65 14.09 -6.51 7.51
N ASP A 66 13.36 -5.41 7.68
CA ASP A 66 11.94 -5.37 7.38
C ASP A 66 11.74 -5.37 5.87
N LYS A 67 11.16 -6.46 5.36
CA LYS A 67 10.78 -6.58 3.96
C LYS A 67 9.60 -5.66 3.65
N SER A 68 9.44 -5.33 2.37
CA SER A 68 8.26 -4.62 1.88
C SER A 68 6.98 -5.29 2.37
N HIS A 69 6.10 -4.51 2.99
CA HIS A 69 4.73 -4.92 3.32
C HIS A 69 3.80 -4.86 2.10
N ARG A 70 4.29 -4.37 0.95
CA ARG A 70 3.53 -4.30 -0.30
C ARG A 70 3.67 -5.62 -1.06
N PRO A 71 2.65 -6.03 -1.82
CA PRO A 71 2.75 -7.20 -2.69
C PRO A 71 3.94 -7.05 -3.66
N LEU A 72 4.70 -8.12 -3.80
CA LEU A 72 5.90 -8.16 -4.66
C LEU A 72 5.51 -8.31 -6.14
N SER A 73 4.43 -9.04 -6.43
CA SER A 73 3.96 -9.29 -7.78
C SER A 73 2.75 -8.42 -8.13
N LYS A 74 2.63 -8.12 -9.42
CA LYS A 74 1.45 -7.49 -10.00
C LYS A 74 0.28 -8.48 -10.00
N HIS A 75 -0.94 -7.95 -9.91
CA HIS A 75 -2.12 -8.80 -9.96
C HIS A 75 -2.31 -9.36 -11.38
N PRO A 76 -2.70 -10.63 -11.59
CA PRO A 76 -2.78 -11.24 -12.93
C PRO A 76 -3.74 -10.52 -13.89
N LYS A 77 -4.77 -9.86 -13.35
CA LYS A 77 -5.73 -9.04 -14.13
C LYS A 77 -5.38 -7.56 -14.18
N GLU A 78 -4.22 -7.16 -13.66
CA GLU A 78 -3.73 -5.78 -13.82
C GLU A 78 -3.45 -5.48 -15.30
N HIS A 79 -3.51 -4.21 -15.67
CA HIS A 79 -3.10 -3.77 -17.00
C HIS A 79 -1.62 -4.01 -17.19
N THR A 80 -1.32 -4.60 -18.34
CA THR A 80 0.05 -4.82 -18.80
C THR A 80 0.68 -3.50 -19.22
N GLU A 81 2.01 -3.49 -19.26
CA GLU A 81 2.78 -2.31 -19.65
C GLU A 81 2.53 -1.93 -21.12
N THR A 82 2.26 -2.92 -21.98
CA THR A 82 1.89 -2.72 -23.39
C THR A 82 0.53 -2.02 -23.52
N GLU A 83 -0.48 -2.47 -22.77
CA GLU A 83 -1.79 -1.81 -22.72
C GLU A 83 -1.67 -0.35 -22.26
N ILE A 84 -0.88 -0.10 -21.21
CA ILE A 84 -0.63 1.26 -20.70
C ILE A 84 0.09 2.12 -21.74
N LYS A 85 1.06 1.56 -22.47
CA LYS A 85 1.76 2.24 -23.56
C LYS A 85 0.79 2.68 -24.65
N TRP A 86 -0.07 1.78 -25.13
CA TRP A 86 -1.06 2.15 -26.16
C TRP A 86 -2.02 3.25 -25.72
N ILE A 87 -2.46 3.22 -24.45
CA ILE A 87 -3.29 4.26 -23.87
C ILE A 87 -2.56 5.61 -23.90
N LYS A 88 -1.32 5.66 -23.43
CA LYS A 88 -0.49 6.89 -23.45
C LYS A 88 -0.26 7.40 -24.87
N ASP A 89 0.01 6.50 -25.81
CA ASP A 89 0.24 6.87 -27.22
C ASP A 89 -1.03 7.46 -27.85
N LEU A 90 -2.22 6.97 -27.50
CA LEU A 90 -3.50 7.50 -27.98
C LEU A 90 -3.76 8.91 -27.42
N ILE A 91 -3.55 9.09 -26.11
CA ILE A 91 -3.70 10.39 -25.44
C ILE A 91 -2.70 11.41 -26.01
N LYS A 92 -1.45 10.99 -26.25
CA LYS A 92 -0.42 11.88 -26.83
C LYS A 92 -0.80 12.35 -28.23
N ARG A 93 -1.41 11.48 -29.05
CA ARG A 93 -1.84 11.81 -30.41
C ARG A 93 -3.11 12.66 -30.47
N ASN A 94 -4.06 12.43 -29.56
CA ASN A 94 -5.26 13.24 -29.44
C ASN A 94 -5.51 13.57 -27.96
N PRO A 95 -5.07 14.74 -27.48
CA PRO A 95 -5.20 15.14 -26.08
C PRO A 95 -6.63 15.31 -25.58
N HIS A 96 -7.62 15.45 -26.47
CA HIS A 96 -9.03 15.67 -26.12
C HIS A 96 -9.90 14.44 -26.37
N ILE A 97 -9.29 13.26 -26.52
CA ILE A 97 -9.99 12.01 -26.80
C ILE A 97 -10.88 11.57 -25.63
N THR A 98 -12.09 11.11 -25.92
CA THR A 98 -13.02 10.64 -24.89
C THR A 98 -12.71 9.20 -24.43
N LEU A 99 -13.22 8.82 -23.26
CA LEU A 99 -13.05 7.46 -22.72
C LEU A 99 -13.48 6.37 -23.72
N ASN A 100 -14.65 6.56 -24.32
CA ASN A 100 -15.26 5.59 -25.22
C ASN A 100 -14.45 5.48 -26.51
N GLU A 101 -13.95 6.59 -27.06
CA GLU A 101 -13.09 6.57 -28.24
C GLU A 101 -11.77 5.84 -27.99
N ILE A 102 -11.11 6.08 -26.84
CA ILE A 102 -9.92 5.31 -26.45
C ILE A 102 -10.28 3.83 -26.40
N TRP A 103 -11.38 3.48 -25.70
CA TRP A 103 -11.77 2.10 -25.50
C TRP A 103 -12.06 1.37 -26.83
N TYR A 104 -12.85 1.98 -27.71
CA TYR A 104 -13.16 1.40 -29.02
C TYR A 104 -11.91 1.27 -29.90
N LYS A 105 -11.04 2.29 -29.95
CA LYS A 105 -9.78 2.22 -30.71
C LYS A 105 -8.86 1.11 -30.19
N LEU A 106 -8.80 0.90 -28.88
CA LEU A 106 -8.03 -0.20 -28.29
C LEU A 106 -8.68 -1.56 -28.58
N LYS A 107 -10.01 -1.65 -28.50
CA LYS A 107 -10.74 -2.89 -28.74
C LYS A 107 -10.61 -3.35 -30.19
N ILE A 108 -10.78 -2.45 -31.14
CA ILE A 108 -10.73 -2.74 -32.58
C ILE A 108 -9.29 -3.00 -33.03
N ASN A 109 -8.35 -2.10 -32.71
CA ASN A 109 -7.01 -2.16 -33.30
C ASN A 109 -6.03 -3.07 -32.54
N LYS A 110 -6.27 -3.33 -31.25
CA LYS A 110 -5.32 -3.99 -30.34
C LYS A 110 -5.92 -5.16 -29.56
N GLY A 111 -7.18 -5.55 -29.84
CA GLY A 111 -7.82 -6.69 -29.17
C GLY A 111 -8.04 -6.48 -27.67
N TYR A 112 -8.25 -5.23 -27.24
CA TYR A 112 -8.36 -4.90 -25.82
C TYR A 112 -9.58 -5.54 -25.16
N THR A 113 -9.34 -6.37 -24.13
CA THR A 113 -10.38 -7.17 -23.45
C THR A 113 -10.96 -6.51 -22.20
N ARG A 114 -10.34 -5.44 -21.70
CA ARG A 114 -10.72 -4.85 -20.40
C ARG A 114 -12.00 -4.05 -20.50
N LYS A 115 -12.76 -4.02 -19.40
CA LYS A 115 -13.99 -3.21 -19.30
C LYS A 115 -13.67 -1.71 -19.36
N PRO A 116 -14.57 -0.86 -19.90
CA PRO A 116 -14.39 0.59 -19.93
C PRO A 116 -14.10 1.20 -18.55
N ALA A 117 -14.76 0.71 -17.49
CA ALA A 117 -14.51 1.16 -16.12
C ALA A 117 -13.06 0.89 -15.64
N SER A 118 -12.44 -0.18 -16.14
CA SER A 118 -11.05 -0.53 -15.83
C SER A 118 -10.10 0.44 -16.52
N LEU A 119 -10.36 0.77 -17.78
CA LEU A 119 -9.65 1.81 -18.53
C LEU A 119 -9.77 3.18 -17.84
N TYR A 120 -10.96 3.56 -17.40
CA TYR A 120 -11.20 4.81 -16.68
C TYR A 120 -10.31 4.95 -15.42
N ARG A 121 -10.15 3.86 -14.64
CA ARG A 121 -9.27 3.85 -13.47
C ARG A 121 -7.81 4.10 -13.84
N VAL A 122 -7.35 3.52 -14.96
CA VAL A 122 -5.99 3.76 -15.48
C VAL A 122 -5.81 5.21 -15.92
N LEU A 123 -6.76 5.75 -16.67
CA LEU A 123 -6.73 7.15 -17.10
C LEU A 123 -6.69 8.12 -15.92
N ARG A 124 -7.47 7.83 -14.87
CA ARG A 124 -7.43 8.59 -13.62
C ARG A 124 -6.06 8.49 -12.94
N LYS A 125 -5.45 7.30 -12.90
CA LYS A 125 -4.11 7.08 -12.31
C LYS A 125 -3.00 7.78 -13.09
N ILE A 126 -3.14 7.90 -14.41
CA ILE A 126 -2.22 8.63 -15.29
C ILE A 126 -2.37 10.16 -15.14
N GLY A 127 -3.50 10.62 -14.60
CA GLY A 127 -3.80 12.04 -14.46
C GLY A 127 -4.45 12.66 -15.70
N TYR A 128 -5.06 11.86 -16.57
CA TYR A 128 -5.76 12.36 -17.76
C TYR A 128 -7.02 13.15 -17.41
N TYR A 129 -7.73 12.70 -16.38
CA TYR A 129 -8.86 13.44 -15.83
C TYR A 129 -8.40 14.31 -14.67
N ASN A 130 -8.88 15.55 -14.63
CA ASN A 130 -8.79 16.39 -13.45
C ASN A 130 -9.54 15.66 -12.33
N ASN A 131 -8.84 15.31 -11.25
CA ASN A 131 -9.48 14.86 -10.02
C ASN A 131 -9.77 16.11 -9.19
N PRO A 132 -10.96 16.72 -9.27
CA PRO A 132 -11.28 17.80 -8.34
C PRO A 132 -11.20 17.22 -6.93
N GLU A 133 -10.52 17.92 -6.03
CA GLU A 133 -10.62 17.62 -4.61
C GLU A 133 -12.07 17.92 -4.21
N ILE A 134 -12.89 16.88 -4.07
CA ILE A 134 -14.28 17.02 -3.61
C ILE A 134 -14.22 17.42 -2.14
N LYS A 135 -14.19 18.72 -1.87
CA LYS A 135 -14.26 19.31 -0.54
C LYS A 135 -15.71 19.70 -0.27
N GLY A 136 -16.25 19.27 0.87
CA GLY A 136 -17.57 19.71 1.31
C GLY A 136 -18.75 19.01 0.64
N THR A 137 -18.68 17.68 0.43
CA THR A 137 -19.91 16.90 0.21
C THR A 137 -20.88 17.16 1.37
N SER A 138 -22.16 17.34 1.08
CA SER A 138 -23.18 17.55 2.11
C SER A 138 -23.05 16.45 3.18
N LYS A 139 -22.94 16.86 4.45
CA LYS A 139 -22.96 15.89 5.55
C LYS A 139 -24.34 15.25 5.54
N LYS A 140 -24.40 13.93 5.66
CA LYS A 140 -25.68 13.23 5.85
C LYS A 140 -26.31 13.77 7.14
N HIS A 141 -27.42 14.49 7.01
CA HIS A 141 -28.26 14.84 8.14
C HIS A 141 -29.23 13.68 8.36
N ASN A 142 -29.07 12.96 9.47
CA ASN A 142 -30.05 11.95 9.84
C ASN A 142 -31.34 12.67 10.24
N GLN A 143 -32.46 12.24 9.65
CA GLN A 143 -33.77 12.71 10.09
C GLN A 143 -34.00 12.28 11.55
N LYS A 144 -34.73 13.11 12.30
CA LYS A 144 -35.12 12.76 13.67
C LYS A 144 -36.08 11.58 13.62
N TYR A 145 -35.87 10.56 14.46
CA TYR A 145 -36.83 9.46 14.58
C TYR A 145 -38.17 9.97 15.13
N HIS A 146 -39.27 9.42 14.62
CA HIS A 146 -40.60 9.64 15.20
C HIS A 146 -40.75 8.79 16.47
N THR A 147 -40.13 9.23 17.56
CA THR A 147 -40.31 8.63 18.88
C THR A 147 -41.55 9.24 19.56
N PRO A 148 -42.46 8.44 20.14
CA PRO A 148 -43.57 8.97 20.95
C PRO A 148 -43.07 9.89 22.06
N THR A 149 -43.71 11.04 22.24
CA THR A 149 -43.34 12.07 23.22
C THR A 149 -44.04 11.93 24.57
N GLU A 150 -45.04 11.06 24.66
CA GLU A 150 -45.81 10.81 25.88
C GLU A 150 -45.63 9.34 26.29
N ILE A 151 -45.39 9.12 27.58
CA ILE A 151 -45.45 7.82 28.24
C ILE A 151 -46.84 7.66 28.85
#